data_AF-A0A4Y8C6A7-F1
#
_entry.id   AF-A0A4Y8C6A7-F1
#
_cell.length_a   1.000
_cell.length_b   1.000
_cell.length_c   1.000
_cell.angle_alpha   90.00
_cell.angle_beta   90.00
_cell.angle_gamma   90.00
#
_symmetry.space_group_name_H-M   'P 1'
#
loop_
_entity.id
_entity.type
_entity.pdbx_description
1 polymer ?
#
loop_
_entity_poly.entity_id
_entity_poly.type
_entity_poly.pdbx_seq_one_letter_code
_entity_poly.pdbx_strand_id
1 'polypeptide(L)'
;LEDLSLGYASKDELVVYENDVLKSLSFSKLSGDKAYAKKDGFRFFMEKEIYEQSRVMSEVLMGRIQGDEVVFDELNNEDLSQVDEITLCACGTSYHAAMASA
;
A
#
# COMPACT_ATOMS: atom_id res chain seq x y z
N LEU A 1 -2.13 11.74 -10.67
CA LEU A 1 -2.52 11.85 -12.08
C LEU A 1 -2.98 10.47 -12.49
N GLU A 2 -4.08 10.40 -13.22
CA GLU A 2 -4.60 9.15 -13.77
C GLU A 2 -4.21 9.07 -15.26
N ASP A 3 -4.52 7.95 -15.91
CA ASP A 3 -4.27 7.81 -17.34
C ASP A 3 -5.00 8.91 -18.12
N LEU A 4 -4.36 9.41 -19.18
CA LEU A 4 -4.85 10.54 -19.98
C LEU A 4 -5.04 11.86 -19.21
N SER A 5 -4.52 11.96 -17.98
CA SER A 5 -4.37 13.24 -17.30
C SER A 5 -3.21 14.03 -17.90
N LEU A 6 -3.46 15.31 -18.20
CA LEU A 6 -2.46 16.25 -18.73
C LEU A 6 -2.61 17.60 -18.06
N GLY A 7 -1.52 18.31 -17.85
CA GLY A 7 -1.56 19.54 -17.07
C GLY A 7 -0.27 20.33 -17.16
N TYR A 8 -0.30 21.54 -16.62
CA TYR A 8 0.86 22.40 -16.55
C TYR A 8 0.92 23.11 -15.19
N ALA A 9 2.13 23.52 -14.83
CA ALA A 9 2.39 24.30 -13.64
C ALA A 9 3.12 25.58 -14.05
N SER A 10 2.65 26.72 -13.57
CA SER A 10 3.34 28.00 -13.65
C SER A 10 3.63 28.51 -12.24
N LYS A 11 4.22 29.70 -12.12
CA LYS A 11 4.45 30.33 -10.82
C LYS A 11 3.16 30.59 -10.05
N ASP A 12 2.07 30.83 -10.77
CA ASP A 12 0.83 31.37 -10.23
C ASP A 12 -0.33 30.36 -10.27
N GLU A 13 -0.21 29.30 -11.07
CA GLU A 13 -1.27 28.31 -11.23
C GLU A 13 -0.75 26.87 -11.42
N LEU A 14 -1.58 25.92 -11.02
CA LEU A 14 -1.44 24.50 -11.30
C LEU A 14 -2.77 24.03 -11.90
N VAL A 15 -2.71 23.49 -13.12
CA VAL A 15 -3.88 23.11 -13.90
C VAL A 15 -3.73 21.67 -14.34
N VAL A 16 -4.77 20.85 -14.13
CA VAL A 16 -4.84 19.46 -14.57
C VAL A 16 -6.15 19.25 -15.31
N TYR A 17 -6.06 18.60 -16.47
CA TYR A 17 -7.17 18.12 -17.28
C TYR A 17 -7.19 16.60 -17.25
N GLU A 18 -8.38 16.03 -17.32
CA GLU A 18 -8.63 14.60 -17.45
C GLU A 18 -9.67 14.40 -18.54
N ASN A 19 -9.33 13.66 -19.59
CA ASN A 19 -10.17 13.54 -20.80
C ASN A 19 -10.61 14.91 -21.36
N ASP A 20 -9.67 15.85 -21.46
CA ASP A 20 -9.89 17.24 -21.90
C ASP A 20 -10.82 18.09 -20.99
N VAL A 21 -11.23 17.59 -19.83
CA VAL A 21 -12.04 18.32 -18.84
C VAL A 21 -11.16 18.82 -17.70
N LEU A 22 -11.30 20.10 -17.34
CA LEU A 22 -10.58 20.69 -16.21
C LEU A 22 -10.93 19.96 -14.89
N LYS A 23 -9.92 19.37 -14.25
CA LYS A 23 -10.06 18.63 -12.99
C LYS A 23 -9.74 19.52 -11.80
N SER A 24 -10.63 19.52 -10.82
CA SER A 24 -10.34 20.15 -9.52
C SER A 24 -9.23 19.38 -8.81
N LEU A 25 -8.20 20.10 -8.37
CA LEU A 25 -7.10 19.50 -7.64
C LEU A 25 -7.54 19.11 -6.23
N SER A 26 -7.31 17.86 -5.88
CA SER A 26 -7.40 17.35 -4.52
C SER A 26 -6.00 17.04 -4.02
N PHE A 27 -5.64 17.65 -2.88
CA PHE A 27 -4.34 17.43 -2.26
C PHE A 27 -4.49 16.49 -1.06
N SER A 28 -3.77 15.38 -1.12
CA SER A 28 -3.63 14.49 0.03
C SER A 28 -2.33 14.81 0.76
N LYS A 29 -2.41 15.03 2.07
CA LYS A 29 -1.22 15.22 2.90
C LYS A 29 -0.45 13.91 2.98
N LEU A 30 0.80 13.91 2.52
CA LEU A 30 1.70 12.78 2.71
C LEU A 30 2.02 12.61 4.20
N SER A 31 2.28 11.37 4.62
CA SER A 31 2.79 11.11 5.96
C SER A 31 4.04 11.96 6.23
N GLY A 32 4.06 12.64 7.38
CA GLY A 32 5.19 13.47 7.79
C GLY A 32 6.40 12.63 8.25
N ASP A 33 6.18 11.34 8.53
CA ASP A 33 7.23 10.45 8.97
C ASP A 33 8.09 10.00 7.79
N LYS A 34 9.37 10.39 7.83
CA LYS A 34 10.38 10.07 6.82
C LYS A 34 11.29 8.92 7.26
N ALA A 35 11.03 8.29 8.40
CA ALA A 35 11.89 7.24 8.95
C ALA A 35 12.04 6.06 7.98
N TYR A 36 10.97 5.65 7.32
CA TYR A 36 10.98 4.56 6.33
C TYR A 36 11.89 4.87 5.14
N ALA A 37 11.99 6.13 4.70
CA ALA A 37 12.84 6.54 3.57
C ALA A 37 14.32 6.79 3.95
N LYS A 38 14.70 6.59 5.22
CA LYS A 38 16.07 6.77 5.70
C LYS A 38 16.72 5.43 6.03
N LYS A 39 18.04 5.36 5.89
CA LYS A 39 18.83 4.18 6.29
C LYS A 39 18.94 3.96 7.79
N ASP A 40 18.67 4.99 8.59
CA ASP A 40 18.65 4.90 10.05
C ASP A 40 19.87 4.22 10.69
N GLY A 41 21.08 4.61 10.24
CA GLY A 41 22.34 4.06 10.74
C GLY A 41 22.82 2.76 10.06
N PHE A 42 21.99 2.09 9.25
CA PHE A 42 22.40 0.91 8.48
C PHE A 42 23.21 1.26 7.23
N ARG A 43 24.03 0.31 6.77
CA ARG A 43 24.84 0.49 5.56
C ARG A 43 23.97 0.44 4.30
N PHE A 44 23.01 -0.48 4.26
CA PHE A 44 22.11 -0.72 3.13
C PHE A 44 20.63 -0.69 3.55
N PHE A 45 19.72 -0.32 2.63
CA PHE A 45 18.28 -0.37 2.89
C PHE A 45 17.80 -1.81 3.11
N MET A 46 18.25 -2.75 2.29
CA MET A 46 17.93 -4.17 2.45
C MET A 46 18.33 -4.70 3.84
N GLU A 47 19.48 -4.27 4.37
CA GLU A 47 19.90 -4.64 5.72
C GLU A 47 18.90 -4.12 6.76
N LYS A 48 18.59 -2.82 6.73
CA LYS A 48 17.56 -2.22 7.59
C LYS A 48 16.24 -2.97 7.50
N GLU A 49 15.73 -3.20 6.29
CA GLU A 49 14.45 -3.85 6.04
C GLU A 49 14.39 -5.28 6.58
N ILE A 50 15.52 -6.02 6.55
CA ILE A 50 15.62 -7.35 7.18
C ILE A 50 15.51 -7.24 8.71
N TYR A 51 16.19 -6.28 9.34
CA TYR A 51 16.12 -6.07 10.80
C TYR A 51 14.76 -5.52 11.26
N GLU A 52 14.02 -4.84 10.39
CA GLU A 52 12.69 -4.28 10.70
C GLU A 52 11.55 -5.30 10.63
N GLN A 53 11.78 -6.52 10.12
CA GLN A 53 10.72 -7.50 9.87
C GLN A 53 9.84 -7.81 11.09
N SER A 54 10.43 -7.88 12.30
CA SER A 54 9.69 -8.17 13.53
C SER A 54 8.71 -7.05 13.91
N ARG A 55 9.16 -5.79 13.77
CA ARG A 55 8.32 -4.60 13.97
C ARG A 55 7.21 -4.54 12.92
N VAL A 56 7.57 -4.72 11.64
CA VAL A 56 6.61 -4.70 10.53
C VAL A 56 5.55 -5.79 10.69
N MET A 57 5.93 -7.00 11.12
CA MET A 57 4.96 -8.06 11.40
C MET A 57 3.98 -7.67 12.51
N SER A 58 4.48 -7.02 13.57
CA SER A 58 3.63 -6.53 14.67
C SER A 58 2.65 -5.45 14.19
N GLU A 59 3.10 -4.56 13.29
CA GLU A 59 2.26 -3.56 12.64
C GLU A 59 1.19 -4.20 11.74
N VAL A 60 1.55 -5.25 10.98
CA VAL A 60 0.62 -5.99 10.10
C VAL A 60 -0.48 -6.70 10.89
N LEU A 61 -0.18 -7.21 12.08
CA LEU A 61 -1.14 -7.91 12.95
C LEU A 61 -1.93 -6.96 13.86
N MET A 62 -1.49 -5.71 14.00
CA MET A 62 -2.13 -4.73 14.89
C MET A 62 -3.58 -4.49 14.47
N GLY A 63 -4.51 -4.73 15.40
CA GLY A 63 -5.95 -4.58 15.14
C GLY A 63 -6.59 -5.74 14.37
N ARG A 64 -5.83 -6.76 13.96
CA ARG A 64 -6.32 -7.93 13.21
C ARG A 64 -6.39 -9.23 14.02
N ILE A 65 -5.93 -9.22 15.27
CA ILE A 65 -5.99 -10.36 16.18
C ILE A 65 -6.76 -9.95 17.44
N GLN A 66 -7.84 -10.67 17.76
CA GLN A 66 -8.64 -10.46 18.97
C GLN A 66 -8.77 -11.76 19.76
N GLY A 67 -7.97 -11.90 20.82
CA GLY A 67 -7.87 -13.17 21.53
C GLY A 67 -7.26 -14.24 20.63
N ASP A 68 -8.02 -15.30 20.38
CA ASP A 68 -7.63 -16.42 19.50
C ASP A 68 -8.22 -16.31 18.09
N GLU A 69 -8.91 -15.21 17.76
CA GLU A 69 -9.59 -15.01 16.48
C GLU A 69 -8.86 -13.98 15.59
N VAL A 70 -8.94 -14.20 14.27
CA VAL A 70 -8.50 -13.26 13.25
C VAL A 70 -9.67 -12.39 12.80
N VAL A 71 -9.47 -11.07 12.77
CA VAL A 71 -10.52 -10.09 12.45
C VAL A 71 -10.10 -9.27 11.23
N PHE A 72 -10.99 -9.16 10.25
CA PHE A 72 -10.84 -8.32 9.07
C PHE A 72 -12.04 -7.37 8.96
N ASP A 73 -11.99 -6.26 9.68
CA ASP A 73 -13.08 -5.28 9.68
C ASP A 73 -13.38 -4.73 8.28
N GLU A 74 -12.36 -4.66 7.45
CA GLU A 74 -12.44 -4.26 6.04
C GLU A 74 -13.26 -5.22 5.17
N LEU A 75 -13.50 -6.46 5.62
CA LEU A 75 -14.26 -7.49 4.89
C LEU A 75 -15.61 -7.80 5.53
N ASN A 76 -16.05 -7.05 6.55
CA ASN A 76 -17.30 -7.34 7.29
C ASN A 76 -18.58 -7.36 6.42
N ASN A 77 -18.57 -6.70 5.25
CA ASN A 77 -19.69 -6.68 4.32
C ASN A 77 -19.54 -7.69 3.16
N GLU A 78 -18.45 -8.46 3.15
CA GLU A 78 -18.15 -9.45 2.12
C GLU A 78 -18.47 -10.85 2.63
N ASP A 79 -19.29 -11.61 1.89
CA ASP A 79 -19.55 -13.02 2.21
C ASP A 79 -18.58 -13.92 1.42
N LEU A 80 -17.49 -14.30 2.09
CA LEU A 80 -16.48 -15.19 1.50
C LEU A 80 -16.89 -16.67 1.56
N SER A 81 -18.00 -17.03 2.20
CA SER A 81 -18.43 -18.43 2.35
C SER A 81 -18.83 -19.09 1.03
N GLN A 82 -19.14 -18.29 0.01
CA GLN A 82 -19.51 -18.73 -1.34
C GLN A 82 -18.31 -18.80 -2.29
N VAL A 83 -17.09 -18.54 -1.82
CA VAL A 83 -15.88 -18.58 -2.66
C VAL A 83 -15.39 -20.03 -2.77
N ASP A 84 -15.57 -20.61 -3.96
CA ASP A 84 -15.11 -21.97 -4.27
C ASP A 84 -13.66 -22.01 -4.78
N GLU A 85 -13.11 -20.89 -5.25
CA GLU A 85 -11.78 -20.80 -5.84
C GLU A 85 -11.12 -19.44 -5.56
N ILE A 86 -9.81 -19.45 -5.26
CA ILE A 86 -8.97 -18.26 -5.12
C ILE A 86 -7.81 -18.35 -6.11
N THR A 87 -7.72 -17.37 -7.02
CA THR A 87 -6.59 -17.24 -7.96
C THR A 87 -5.64 -16.14 -7.49
N LEU A 88 -4.36 -16.48 -7.28
CA LEU A 88 -3.32 -15.51 -6.92
C LEU A 88 -2.48 -15.12 -8.15
N CYS A 89 -2.50 -13.84 -8.54
CA CYS A 89 -1.68 -13.31 -9.64
C CYS A 89 -0.53 -12.45 -9.08
N ALA A 90 0.71 -12.91 -9.27
CA ALA A 90 1.90 -12.22 -8.78
C ALA A 90 3.16 -12.58 -9.60
N CYS A 91 4.21 -11.77 -9.46
CA CYS A 91 5.52 -11.98 -10.07
C CYS A 91 6.65 -11.89 -9.02
N GLY A 92 7.79 -12.55 -9.28
CA GLY A 92 8.99 -12.42 -8.45
C GLY A 92 8.80 -12.87 -7.00
N THR A 93 9.27 -12.06 -6.04
CA THR A 93 9.14 -12.37 -4.60
C THR A 93 7.69 -12.43 -4.13
N SER A 94 6.79 -11.64 -4.72
CA SER A 94 5.36 -11.73 -4.42
C SER A 94 4.74 -13.05 -4.90
N TYR A 95 5.23 -13.62 -6.01
CA TYR A 95 4.85 -14.97 -6.43
C TYR A 95 5.33 -16.03 -5.44
N HIS A 96 6.55 -15.90 -4.90
CA HIS A 96 7.03 -16.79 -3.85
C HIS A 96 6.20 -16.71 -2.56
N ALA A 97 5.74 -15.51 -2.17
CA ALA A 97 4.82 -15.35 -1.04
C ALA A 97 3.49 -16.07 -1.29
N ALA A 98 2.91 -15.91 -2.48
CA ALA A 98 1.69 -16.61 -2.88
C ALA A 98 1.86 -18.14 -2.88
N MET A 99 3.00 -18.65 -3.35
CA MET A 99 3.30 -20.09 -3.29
C MET A 99 3.48 -20.60 -1.86
N ALA A 100 4.02 -19.79 -0.95
CA ALA A 100 4.20 -20.18 0.44
C ALA A 100 2.89 -20.17 1.25
N SER A 101 1.87 -19.47 0.77
CA SER A 101 0.53 -19.41 1.38
C SER A 101 -0.44 -20.49 0.88
N ALA A 102 -0.08 -21.18 -0.20
CA ALA A 102 -0.87 -22.27 -0.79
C ALA A 102 -0.51 -23.62 -0.14
#